data_AF-A0A7N8WV66-F1
#
_entry.id   AF-A0A7N8WV66-F1
#
_cell.length_a   1.000
_cell.length_b   1.000
_cell.length_c   1.000
_cell.angle_alpha   90.00
_cell.angle_beta   90.00
_cell.angle_gamma   90.00
#
_symmetry.space_group_name_H-M   'P 1'
#
loop_
_entity.id
_entity.type
_entity.pdbx_description
1 polymer ?
#
loop_
_entity_poly.entity_id
_entity_poly.type
_entity_poly.pdbx_seq_one_letter_code
_entity_poly.pdbx_strand_id
1 'polypeptide(L)'
;MATLVLDNGAYTAKIGYSQEKVSVIPNCQFRSKTSRLKTFTANQLDEIKDPSGLFYILPFQKGYLVNWDVQRKVWDHLFGKEMFKVEFADTSVVITEPYFNFTSIQESMNEILFEEYQFQSALRINAGSLSAHHYFHTKPSELCCLVVDSGFSFTHISPYCRSKKMKEGIKLRSLVPAHLPVSVLLPANPICYSWEGGKLLAHSPDYDEMVVTREDYEENGHCICEEKFDI
;
A
#
# COMPACT_ATOMS: atom_id res chain seq x y z
N MET A 1 -8.04 -11.56 -14.55
CA MET A 1 -6.73 -11.34 -13.90
C MET A 1 -6.96 -11.26 -12.40
N ALA A 2 -6.10 -11.90 -11.59
CA ALA A 2 -6.20 -11.78 -10.13
C ALA A 2 -5.50 -10.48 -9.69
N THR A 3 -6.10 -9.75 -8.75
CA THR A 3 -5.47 -8.53 -8.19
C THR A 3 -5.17 -8.74 -6.72
N LEU A 4 -3.89 -8.63 -6.38
CA LEU A 4 -3.38 -8.67 -5.02
C LEU A 4 -3.24 -7.24 -4.50
N VAL A 5 -3.90 -6.90 -3.41
CA VAL A 5 -3.82 -5.58 -2.78
C VAL A 5 -2.91 -5.69 -1.56
N LEU A 6 -1.88 -4.85 -1.53
CA LEU A 6 -0.89 -4.75 -0.45
C LEU A 6 -0.79 -3.30 0.06
N ASP A 7 -1.42 -3.03 1.20
CA ASP A 7 -1.14 -1.81 1.94
C ASP A 7 0.15 -1.98 2.75
N ASN A 8 1.26 -1.50 2.18
CA ASN A 8 2.62 -1.73 2.67
C ASN A 8 3.04 -0.69 3.73
N GLY A 9 2.40 -0.76 4.91
CA GLY A 9 2.70 0.14 6.02
C GLY A 9 4.02 -0.17 6.73
N ALA A 10 4.63 0.84 7.35
CA ALA A 10 5.89 0.72 8.09
C ALA A 10 5.84 -0.17 9.35
N TYR A 11 4.64 -0.41 9.89
CA TYR A 11 4.43 -1.27 11.06
C TYR A 11 3.68 -2.55 10.71
N THR A 12 2.65 -2.45 9.86
CA THR A 12 1.86 -3.59 9.39
C THR A 12 1.64 -3.53 7.89
N ALA A 13 1.79 -4.69 7.26
CA ALA A 13 1.38 -4.94 5.89
C ALA A 13 -0.04 -5.54 5.91
N LYS A 14 -1.00 -4.90 5.23
CA LYS A 14 -2.33 -5.48 5.00
C LYS A 14 -2.37 -6.04 3.60
N ILE A 15 -2.63 -7.33 3.46
CA ILE A 15 -2.52 -8.03 2.19
C ILE A 15 -3.73 -8.94 1.96
N GLY A 16 -4.15 -9.06 0.71
CA GLY A 16 -5.13 -10.04 0.27
C GLY A 16 -5.52 -9.85 -1.18
N TYR A 17 -6.06 -10.90 -1.80
CA TYR A 17 -6.68 -10.79 -3.12
C TYR A 17 -7.97 -9.96 -3.02
N SER A 18 -8.30 -9.23 -4.10
CA SER A 18 -9.49 -8.36 -4.14
C SER A 18 -10.80 -9.12 -3.83
N GLN A 19 -10.88 -10.41 -4.14
CA GLN A 19 -12.07 -11.23 -3.84
C GLN A 19 -12.07 -11.84 -2.43
N GLU A 20 -10.97 -11.75 -1.69
CA GLU A 20 -10.77 -12.41 -0.40
C GLU A 20 -10.88 -11.45 0.79
N LYS A 21 -10.55 -11.95 1.98
CA LYS A 21 -10.44 -11.17 3.22
C LYS A 21 -9.00 -10.68 3.40
N VAL A 22 -8.88 -9.50 4.01
CA VAL A 22 -7.58 -8.93 4.36
C VAL A 22 -6.91 -9.69 5.51
N SER A 23 -5.60 -9.91 5.38
CA SER A 23 -4.72 -10.32 6.47
C SER A 23 -3.87 -9.15 6.91
N VAL A 24 -3.81 -8.90 8.23
CA VAL A 24 -2.98 -7.83 8.83
C VAL A 24 -1.77 -8.46 9.47
N ILE A 25 -0.59 -8.16 8.93
CA ILE A 25 0.65 -8.86 9.27
C ILE A 25 1.70 -7.83 9.73
N PRO A 26 2.49 -8.09 10.79
CA PRO A 26 3.61 -7.24 11.15
C PRO A 26 4.59 -7.09 9.99
N ASN A 27 4.97 -5.86 9.64
CA ASN A 27 5.94 -5.59 8.58
C ASN A 27 7.36 -5.51 9.16
N CYS A 28 7.84 -6.64 9.67
CA CYS A 28 9.14 -6.70 10.31
C CYS A 28 9.69 -8.14 10.39
N GLN A 29 10.96 -8.22 10.76
CA GLN A 29 11.58 -9.45 11.23
C GLN A 29 11.82 -9.40 12.73
N PHE A 30 11.73 -10.55 13.37
CA PHE A 30 12.13 -10.75 14.76
C PHE A 30 13.39 -11.62 14.79
N ARG A 31 14.36 -11.25 15.61
CA ARG A 31 15.55 -12.06 15.87
C ARG A 31 15.68 -12.33 17.35
N SER A 32 16.03 -13.57 17.68
CA SER A 32 16.35 -13.97 19.06
C SER A 32 17.84 -13.81 19.34
N LYS A 33 18.17 -13.12 20.44
CA LYS A 33 19.54 -13.03 20.94
C LYS A 33 20.03 -14.34 21.57
N THR A 34 19.12 -15.12 22.14
CA THR A 34 19.42 -16.32 22.95
C THR A 34 19.40 -17.61 22.14
N SER A 35 18.53 -17.71 21.11
CA SER A 35 18.36 -18.91 20.29
C SER A 35 19.07 -18.77 18.94
N ARG A 36 20.32 -19.23 18.81
CA ARG A 36 21.07 -19.50 17.54
C ARG A 36 20.88 -18.50 16.37
N LEU A 37 20.51 -17.24 16.64
CA LEU A 37 20.10 -16.24 15.63
C LEU A 37 18.95 -16.71 14.70
N LYS A 38 17.97 -17.48 15.23
CA LYS A 38 16.76 -17.80 14.44
C LYS A 38 16.03 -16.48 14.13
N THR A 39 15.72 -16.30 12.85
CA THR A 39 14.93 -15.17 12.34
C THR A 39 13.51 -15.65 12.12
N PHE A 40 12.55 -14.87 12.58
CA PHE A 40 11.12 -15.06 12.36
C PHE A 40 10.62 -13.88 11.54
N THR A 41 9.80 -14.15 10.54
CA THR A 41 9.28 -13.12 9.64
C THR A 41 7.80 -12.94 9.89
N ALA A 42 7.33 -11.69 9.92
CA ALA A 42 5.92 -11.37 9.84
C ALA A 42 5.07 -12.01 10.97
N ASN A 43 4.21 -12.99 10.63
CA ASN A 43 3.25 -13.63 11.52
C ASN A 43 3.75 -14.94 12.16
N GLN A 44 5.03 -15.29 11.99
CA GLN A 44 5.65 -16.46 12.64
C GLN A 44 5.87 -16.26 14.16
N LEU A 45 5.08 -15.39 14.79
CA LEU A 45 5.20 -15.07 16.20
C LEU A 45 4.86 -16.28 17.08
N ASP A 46 3.96 -17.15 16.63
CA ASP A 46 3.54 -18.33 17.39
C ASP A 46 4.67 -19.38 17.53
N GLU A 47 5.70 -19.32 16.70
CA GLU A 47 6.88 -20.19 16.83
C GLU A 47 7.85 -19.73 17.93
N ILE A 48 7.63 -18.54 18.50
CA ILE A 48 8.47 -17.96 19.53
C ILE A 48 8.12 -18.59 20.87
N LYS A 49 9.02 -19.42 21.39
CA LYS A 49 8.89 -20.00 22.74
C LYS A 49 9.28 -19.02 23.86
N ASP A 50 10.27 -18.17 23.59
CA ASP A 50 10.80 -17.20 24.56
C ASP A 50 10.89 -15.80 23.92
N PRO A 51 9.95 -14.90 24.24
CA PRO A 51 9.95 -13.54 23.71
C PRO A 51 10.94 -12.60 24.42
N SER A 52 11.50 -12.99 25.56
CA SER A 52 12.28 -12.07 26.42
C SER A 52 13.58 -11.59 25.77
N GLY A 53 14.16 -12.39 24.86
CA GLY A 53 15.38 -12.08 24.12
C GLY A 53 15.16 -11.57 22.69
N LEU A 54 13.93 -11.22 22.31
CA LEU A 54 13.63 -10.78 20.95
C LEU A 54 13.88 -9.30 20.74
N PHE A 55 14.33 -8.99 19.54
CA PHE A 55 14.29 -7.63 19.01
C PHE A 55 13.73 -7.65 17.59
N TYR A 56 13.02 -6.59 17.23
CA TYR A 56 12.47 -6.42 15.89
C TYR A 56 13.44 -5.63 15.01
N ILE A 57 13.40 -5.92 13.72
CA ILE A 57 14.12 -5.21 12.68
C ILE A 57 13.05 -4.71 11.70
N LEU A 58 12.94 -3.39 11.59
CA LEU A 58 12.00 -2.76 10.66
C LEU A 58 12.68 -2.51 9.30
N PRO A 59 11.98 -2.77 8.19
CA PRO A 59 12.45 -2.34 6.88
C PRO A 59 12.39 -0.81 6.72
N PHE A 60 11.43 -0.17 7.40
CA PHE A 60 11.20 1.26 7.34
C PHE A 60 11.92 2.02 8.46
N GLN A 61 12.51 3.16 8.11
CA GLN A 61 13.06 4.14 9.03
C GLN A 61 12.42 5.50 8.78
N LYS A 62 11.81 6.10 9.82
CA LYS A 62 11.09 7.37 9.72
C LYS A 62 10.06 7.40 8.58
N GLY A 63 9.45 6.25 8.29
CA GLY A 63 8.43 6.07 7.26
C GLY A 63 8.94 5.84 5.83
N TYR A 64 10.26 5.82 5.61
CA TYR A 64 10.86 5.49 4.32
C TYR A 64 11.45 4.08 4.34
N LEU A 65 11.34 3.38 3.22
CA LEU A 65 11.87 2.04 3.06
C LEU A 65 13.38 2.10 2.79
N VAL A 66 14.17 1.73 3.80
CA VAL A 66 15.64 1.83 3.74
C VAL A 66 16.30 0.46 3.72
N ASN A 67 15.72 -0.53 4.40
CA ASN A 67 16.30 -1.87 4.50
C ASN A 67 15.52 -2.86 3.62
N TRP A 68 15.92 -2.91 2.34
CA TRP A 68 15.36 -3.81 1.33
C TRP A 68 15.59 -5.29 1.63
N ASP A 69 16.68 -5.66 2.30
CA ASP A 69 16.94 -7.06 2.67
C ASP A 69 15.89 -7.60 3.64
N VAL A 70 15.41 -6.75 4.55
CA VAL A 70 14.33 -7.10 5.48
C VAL A 70 13.00 -7.13 4.74
N GLN A 71 12.74 -6.10 3.92
CA GLN A 71 11.47 -5.99 3.20
C GLN A 71 11.25 -7.14 2.22
N ARG A 72 12.26 -7.49 1.41
CA ARG A 72 12.19 -8.61 0.47
C ARG A 72 11.85 -9.90 1.19
N LYS A 73 12.52 -10.21 2.30
CA LYS A 73 12.20 -11.40 3.11
C LYS A 73 10.78 -11.38 3.68
N VAL A 74 10.25 -10.21 4.05
CA VAL A 74 8.84 -10.08 4.45
C VAL A 74 7.94 -10.38 3.26
N TRP A 75 8.20 -9.78 2.09
CA TRP A 75 7.44 -10.03 0.86
C TRP A 75 7.53 -11.48 0.38
N ASP A 76 8.69 -12.11 0.42
CA ASP A 76 8.88 -13.53 0.09
C ASP A 76 8.02 -14.42 0.97
N HIS A 77 7.89 -14.09 2.26
CA HIS A 77 7.00 -14.80 3.17
C HIS A 77 5.53 -14.57 2.83
N LEU A 78 5.15 -13.31 2.58
CA LEU A 78 3.77 -12.95 2.24
C LEU A 78 3.33 -13.57 0.90
N PHE A 79 4.12 -13.42 -0.15
CA PHE A 79 3.80 -13.91 -1.50
C PHE A 79 4.04 -15.42 -1.64
N GLY A 80 4.88 -15.99 -0.77
CA GLY A 80 5.30 -17.37 -0.81
C GLY A 80 4.19 -18.40 -0.56
N LYS A 81 4.60 -19.67 -0.66
CA LYS A 81 3.70 -20.82 -0.67
C LYS A 81 2.91 -21.03 0.64
N GLU A 82 3.43 -20.52 1.75
CA GLU A 82 2.83 -20.67 3.07
C GLU A 82 1.65 -19.72 3.30
N MET A 83 1.61 -18.60 2.57
CA MET A 83 0.63 -17.52 2.75
C MET A 83 -0.26 -17.40 1.51
N PHE A 84 0.10 -16.55 0.54
CA PHE A 84 -0.79 -16.22 -0.58
C PHE A 84 -0.54 -17.01 -1.87
N LYS A 85 0.58 -17.74 -2.00
CA LYS A 85 0.89 -18.57 -3.18
C LYS A 85 0.73 -17.79 -4.49
N VAL A 86 1.39 -16.64 -4.57
CA VAL A 86 1.20 -15.71 -5.67
C VAL A 86 1.81 -16.28 -6.96
N GLU A 87 0.97 -16.44 -7.97
CA GLU A 87 1.40 -16.71 -9.35
C GLU A 87 1.65 -15.37 -10.04
N PHE A 88 2.89 -14.88 -9.95
CA PHE A 88 3.24 -13.49 -10.30
C PHE A 88 2.87 -13.11 -11.75
N ALA A 89 3.16 -14.00 -12.70
CA ALA A 89 2.92 -13.77 -14.13
C ALA A 89 1.43 -13.63 -14.51
N ASP A 90 0.50 -14.04 -13.64
CA ASP A 90 -0.95 -13.93 -13.84
C ASP A 90 -1.62 -12.95 -12.86
N THR A 91 -0.82 -12.28 -12.03
CA THR A 91 -1.29 -11.42 -10.94
C THR A 91 -0.92 -9.97 -11.19
N SER A 92 -1.88 -9.08 -10.97
CA SER A 92 -1.63 -7.64 -10.83
C SER A 92 -1.49 -7.27 -9.36
N VAL A 93 -0.58 -6.37 -9.02
CA VAL A 93 -0.37 -5.90 -7.64
C VAL A 93 -0.75 -4.43 -7.48
N VAL A 94 -1.60 -4.12 -6.50
CA VAL A 94 -1.85 -2.76 -6.02
C VAL A 94 -1.08 -2.58 -4.73
N ILE A 95 -0.10 -1.68 -4.72
CA ILE A 95 0.76 -1.46 -3.55
C ILE A 95 0.72 -0.01 -3.09
N THR A 96 0.65 0.20 -1.77
CA THR A 96 0.64 1.56 -1.22
C THR A 96 2.03 2.13 -0.98
N GLU A 97 2.18 3.44 -1.17
CA GLU A 97 3.36 4.19 -0.75
C GLU A 97 3.04 5.62 -0.23
N PRO A 98 3.97 6.26 0.51
CA PRO A 98 3.81 7.65 0.98
C PRO A 98 3.74 8.68 -0.16
N TYR A 99 3.10 9.83 0.10
CA TYR A 99 2.90 10.91 -0.89
C TYR A 99 4.19 11.56 -1.41
N PHE A 100 5.27 11.53 -0.62
CA PHE A 100 6.52 12.21 -0.94
C PHE A 100 7.68 11.22 -0.85
N ASN A 101 7.53 10.08 -1.52
CA ASN A 101 8.58 9.07 -1.57
C ASN A 101 9.77 9.55 -2.40
N PHE A 102 10.96 9.01 -2.13
CA PHE A 102 12.15 9.33 -2.93
C PHE A 102 12.12 8.55 -4.24
N THR A 103 12.51 9.20 -5.34
CA THR A 103 12.60 8.56 -6.67
C THR A 103 13.44 7.29 -6.64
N SER A 104 14.57 7.27 -5.92
CA SER A 104 15.39 6.05 -5.80
C SER A 104 14.68 4.90 -5.09
N ILE A 105 13.84 5.16 -4.08
CA ILE A 105 13.04 4.12 -3.41
C ILE A 105 11.95 3.62 -4.36
N GLN A 106 11.33 4.54 -5.10
CA GLN A 106 10.35 4.21 -6.12
C GLN A 106 10.96 3.33 -7.22
N GLU A 107 12.12 3.69 -7.75
CA GLU A 107 12.81 2.91 -8.79
C GLU A 107 13.14 1.50 -8.29
N SER A 108 13.78 1.37 -7.12
CA SER A 108 14.06 0.06 -6.53
C SER A 108 12.80 -0.76 -6.28
N MET A 109 11.67 -0.13 -5.92
CA MET A 109 10.39 -0.83 -5.78
C MET A 109 9.91 -1.39 -7.12
N ASN A 110 10.04 -0.62 -8.21
CA ASN A 110 9.63 -1.06 -9.53
C ASN A 110 10.51 -2.20 -10.04
N GLU A 111 11.84 -2.10 -9.87
CA GLU A 111 12.79 -3.18 -10.22
C GLU A 111 12.39 -4.49 -9.52
N ILE A 112 12.12 -4.44 -8.21
CA ILE A 112 11.72 -5.65 -7.46
C ILE A 112 10.37 -6.21 -7.96
N LEU A 113 9.38 -5.35 -8.25
CA LEU A 113 8.06 -5.83 -8.67
C LEU A 113 8.06 -6.40 -10.10
N PHE A 114 8.75 -5.76 -11.04
CA PHE A 114 8.72 -6.14 -12.46
C PHE A 114 9.86 -7.05 -12.87
N GLU A 115 11.08 -6.85 -12.35
CA GLU A 115 12.26 -7.64 -12.76
C GLU A 115 12.47 -8.87 -11.86
N GLU A 116 12.38 -8.70 -10.53
CA GLU A 116 12.59 -9.81 -9.60
C GLU A 116 11.36 -10.71 -9.48
N TYR A 117 10.20 -10.14 -9.10
CA TYR A 117 8.97 -10.91 -8.93
C TYR A 117 8.21 -11.15 -10.23
N GLN A 118 8.41 -10.31 -11.25
CA GLN A 118 7.76 -10.45 -12.56
C GLN A 118 6.22 -10.46 -12.49
N PHE A 119 5.65 -9.54 -11.69
CA PHE A 119 4.21 -9.30 -11.71
C PHE A 119 3.73 -8.92 -13.12
N GLN A 120 2.54 -9.37 -13.52
CA GLN A 120 1.96 -9.02 -14.82
C GLN A 120 1.73 -7.52 -14.98
N SER A 121 1.30 -6.87 -13.90
CA SER A 121 1.16 -5.42 -13.84
C SER A 121 1.22 -4.94 -12.39
N ALA A 122 1.55 -3.66 -12.21
CA ALA A 122 1.56 -3.03 -10.90
C ALA A 122 0.86 -1.67 -10.93
N LEU A 123 0.25 -1.30 -9.80
CA LEU A 123 -0.21 0.05 -9.50
C LEU A 123 0.35 0.46 -8.15
N ARG A 124 1.15 1.54 -8.15
CA ARG A 124 1.55 2.23 -6.92
C ARG A 124 0.62 3.40 -6.66
N ILE A 125 0.12 3.51 -5.43
CA ILE A 125 -0.90 4.49 -5.09
C ILE A 125 -0.82 4.89 -3.61
N ASN A 126 -1.30 6.06 -3.22
CA ASN A 126 -1.32 6.43 -1.81
C ASN A 126 -2.47 5.75 -1.05
N ALA A 127 -2.21 5.33 0.19
CA ALA A 127 -3.24 4.74 1.05
C ALA A 127 -4.46 5.67 1.27
N GLY A 128 -4.23 6.99 1.33
CA GLY A 128 -5.32 7.95 1.42
C GLY A 128 -6.13 8.10 0.14
N SER A 129 -5.55 7.85 -1.04
CA SER A 129 -6.29 7.85 -2.31
C SER A 129 -7.21 6.65 -2.41
N LEU A 130 -6.74 5.48 -1.94
CA LEU A 130 -7.60 4.31 -1.78
C LEU A 130 -8.72 4.55 -0.76
N SER A 131 -8.40 5.20 0.36
CA SER A 131 -9.40 5.55 1.38
C SER A 131 -10.45 6.52 0.84
N ALA A 132 -10.04 7.52 0.05
CA ALA A 132 -10.96 8.43 -0.64
C ALA A 132 -11.82 7.69 -1.67
N HIS A 133 -11.24 6.76 -2.43
CA HIS A 133 -11.98 5.92 -3.38
C HIS A 133 -13.07 5.10 -2.67
N HIS A 134 -12.74 4.47 -1.53
CA HIS A 134 -13.73 3.77 -0.70
C HIS A 134 -14.85 4.72 -0.22
N TYR A 135 -14.48 5.93 0.22
CA TYR A 135 -15.44 6.93 0.67
C TYR A 135 -16.42 7.33 -0.43
N PHE A 136 -15.93 7.68 -1.62
CA PHE A 136 -16.78 8.05 -2.76
C PHE A 136 -17.60 6.88 -3.28
N HIS A 137 -17.09 5.65 -3.20
CA HIS A 137 -17.85 4.45 -3.55
C HIS A 137 -19.04 4.22 -2.62
N THR A 138 -18.85 4.43 -1.32
CA THR A 138 -19.93 4.28 -0.32
C THR A 138 -20.88 5.49 -0.28
N LYS A 139 -20.39 6.67 -0.68
CA LYS A 139 -21.15 7.92 -0.73
C LYS A 139 -20.98 8.64 -2.07
N PRO A 140 -21.63 8.16 -3.14
CA PRO A 140 -21.43 8.68 -4.50
C PRO A 140 -21.94 10.12 -4.70
N SER A 141 -22.79 10.62 -3.80
CA SER A 141 -23.29 12.00 -3.83
C SER A 141 -22.29 13.03 -3.28
N GLU A 142 -21.27 12.58 -2.54
CA GLU A 142 -20.28 13.47 -1.92
C GLU A 142 -19.26 13.91 -2.96
N LEU A 143 -19.07 15.22 -3.08
CA LEU A 143 -18.18 15.78 -4.10
C LEU A 143 -16.73 15.84 -3.65
N CYS A 144 -16.47 16.13 -2.38
CA CYS A 144 -15.11 16.27 -1.87
C CYS A 144 -14.99 15.64 -0.48
N CYS A 145 -13.78 15.21 -0.11
CA CYS A 145 -13.45 14.75 1.22
C CYS A 145 -12.03 15.20 1.61
N LEU A 146 -11.76 15.27 2.91
CA LEU A 146 -10.43 15.48 3.45
C LEU A 146 -10.03 14.23 4.21
N VAL A 147 -9.05 13.49 3.68
CA VAL A 147 -8.55 12.29 4.36
C VAL A 147 -7.46 12.71 5.34
N VAL A 148 -7.70 12.44 6.62
CA VAL A 148 -6.70 12.58 7.69
C VAL A 148 -6.21 11.18 8.04
N ASP A 149 -5.09 10.77 7.45
CA ASP A 149 -4.48 9.46 7.62
C ASP A 149 -3.37 9.54 8.67
N SER A 150 -3.66 9.07 9.88
CA SER A 150 -2.72 9.05 11.01
C SER A 150 -2.18 7.65 11.23
N GLY A 151 -1.07 7.33 10.55
CA GLY A 151 -0.41 6.03 10.59
C GLY A 151 0.75 5.97 11.58
N PHE A 152 1.56 4.91 11.46
CA PHE A 152 2.70 4.66 12.34
C PHE A 152 3.84 5.68 12.19
N SER A 153 4.13 6.12 10.95
CA SER A 153 5.25 7.02 10.67
C SER A 153 4.84 8.44 10.33
N PHE A 154 3.64 8.61 9.78
CA PHE A 154 3.17 9.90 9.25
C PHE A 154 1.72 10.16 9.62
N THR A 155 1.39 11.44 9.75
CA THR A 155 0.02 11.93 9.68
C THR A 155 -0.11 12.75 8.41
N HIS A 156 -0.84 12.25 7.41
CA HIS A 156 -1.11 12.95 6.16
C HIS A 156 -2.51 13.57 6.17
N ILE A 157 -2.62 14.78 5.64
CA ILE A 157 -3.90 15.46 5.43
C ILE A 157 -4.02 15.75 3.93
N SER A 158 -4.85 14.98 3.25
CA SER A 158 -4.91 14.98 1.79
C SER A 158 -6.33 15.29 1.32
N PRO A 159 -6.54 16.45 0.65
CA PRO A 159 -7.84 16.80 0.10
C PRO A 159 -8.10 16.08 -1.21
N TYR A 160 -9.33 15.60 -1.39
CA TYR A 160 -9.82 14.98 -2.61
C TYR A 160 -11.10 15.67 -3.05
N CYS A 161 -11.24 15.91 -4.36
CA CYS A 161 -12.52 16.34 -4.91
C CYS A 161 -12.77 15.68 -6.27
N ARG A 162 -14.00 15.21 -6.48
CA ARG A 162 -14.44 14.42 -7.63
C ARG A 162 -13.48 13.24 -7.90
N SER A 163 -13.17 12.50 -6.83
CA SER A 163 -12.26 11.35 -6.86
C SER A 163 -10.82 11.65 -7.27
N LYS A 164 -10.41 12.93 -7.36
CA LYS A 164 -9.04 13.33 -7.68
C LYS A 164 -8.35 13.97 -6.48
N LYS A 165 -7.08 13.62 -6.28
CA LYS A 165 -6.19 14.21 -5.27
C LYS A 165 -5.92 15.67 -5.62
N MET A 166 -6.07 16.56 -4.65
CA MET A 166 -5.80 17.98 -4.81
C MET A 166 -4.37 18.31 -4.36
N LYS A 167 -3.45 18.52 -5.31
CA LYS A 167 -2.03 18.82 -5.01
C LYS A 167 -1.81 20.23 -4.42
N GLU A 168 -2.73 21.17 -4.67
CA GLU A 168 -2.67 22.54 -4.15
C GLU A 168 -3.87 22.86 -3.25
N GLY A 169 -3.62 23.19 -1.99
CA GLY A 169 -4.68 23.52 -1.02
C GLY A 169 -5.50 24.77 -1.36
N ILE A 170 -4.95 25.70 -2.16
CA ILE A 170 -5.64 26.94 -2.56
C ILE A 170 -6.85 26.63 -3.47
N LYS A 171 -6.75 25.61 -4.32
CA LYS A 171 -7.82 25.22 -5.26
C LYS A 171 -9.05 24.65 -4.56
N LEU A 172 -8.94 24.16 -3.32
CA LEU A 172 -10.08 23.60 -2.60
C LEU A 172 -11.09 24.69 -2.21
N ARG A 173 -10.62 25.88 -1.79
CA ARG A 173 -11.49 26.99 -1.36
C ARG A 173 -12.36 27.54 -2.49
N SER A 174 -11.89 27.51 -3.73
CA SER A 174 -12.69 27.93 -4.89
C SER A 174 -13.70 26.87 -5.33
N LEU A 175 -13.46 25.60 -4.98
CA LEU A 175 -14.33 24.47 -5.35
C LEU A 175 -15.37 24.13 -4.27
N VAL A 176 -15.11 24.50 -3.01
CA VAL A 176 -15.94 24.15 -1.85
C VAL A 176 -16.38 25.43 -1.12
N PRO A 177 -17.66 25.83 -1.21
CA PRO A 177 -18.17 26.98 -0.47
C PRO A 177 -17.94 26.87 1.04
N ALA A 178 -17.55 27.98 1.68
CA ALA A 178 -17.20 28.01 3.11
C ALA A 178 -18.35 27.70 4.07
N HIS A 179 -19.60 27.72 3.60
CA HIS A 179 -20.80 27.48 4.39
C HIS A 179 -21.33 26.04 4.29
N LEU A 180 -20.61 25.15 3.60
CA LEU A 180 -21.01 23.75 3.55
C LEU A 180 -20.85 23.08 4.92
N PRO A 181 -21.82 22.25 5.34
CA PRO A 181 -21.71 21.50 6.58
C PRO A 181 -20.54 20.51 6.49
N VAL A 182 -19.63 20.56 7.45
CA VAL A 182 -18.51 19.61 7.56
C VAL A 182 -18.95 18.43 8.41
N SER A 183 -18.86 17.22 7.84
CA SER A 183 -19.08 15.97 8.58
C SER A 183 -17.75 15.30 8.87
N VAL A 184 -17.51 14.97 10.14
CA VAL A 184 -16.33 14.18 10.56
C VAL A 184 -16.76 12.73 10.69
N LEU A 185 -16.02 11.84 10.02
CA LEU A 185 -16.36 10.42 9.93
C LEU A 185 -15.14 9.58 10.29
N LEU A 186 -15.34 8.58 11.14
CA LEU A 186 -14.37 7.53 11.40
C LEU A 186 -14.92 6.23 10.80
N PRO A 187 -14.21 5.59 9.86
CA PRO A 187 -14.62 4.28 9.34
C PRO A 187 -14.72 3.24 10.44
N ALA A 188 -15.58 2.22 10.25
CA ALA A 188 -15.74 1.14 11.22
C ALA A 188 -14.45 0.32 11.42
N ASN A 189 -13.69 0.11 10.35
CA ASN A 189 -12.37 -0.54 10.37
C ASN A 189 -11.30 0.38 9.79
N PRO A 190 -10.79 1.36 10.55
CA PRO A 190 -9.83 2.33 10.04
C PRO A 190 -8.48 1.69 9.67
N ILE A 191 -8.14 0.54 10.25
CA ILE A 191 -6.87 -0.16 10.00
C ILE A 191 -6.80 -0.77 8.61
N CYS A 192 -7.94 -1.22 8.06
CA CYS A 192 -8.00 -1.87 6.75
C CYS A 192 -8.71 -1.02 5.69
N TYR A 193 -9.13 0.21 6.02
CA TYR A 193 -9.99 1.03 5.17
C TYR A 193 -9.35 1.36 3.81
N SER A 194 -8.04 1.63 3.80
CA SER A 194 -7.21 1.80 2.61
C SER A 194 -7.18 0.53 1.75
N TRP A 195 -6.95 -0.63 2.37
CA TRP A 195 -6.95 -1.92 1.67
C TRP A 195 -8.32 -2.22 1.05
N GLU A 196 -9.42 -1.96 1.78
CA GLU A 196 -10.79 -2.11 1.26
C GLU A 196 -11.04 -1.20 0.06
N GLY A 197 -10.48 0.02 0.07
CA GLY A 197 -10.47 0.92 -1.07
C GLY A 197 -9.71 0.39 -2.28
N GLY A 198 -8.56 -0.25 -2.06
CA GLY A 198 -7.79 -0.94 -3.11
C GLY A 198 -8.53 -2.14 -3.68
N LYS A 199 -9.24 -2.90 -2.83
CA LYS A 199 -10.14 -3.98 -3.26
C LYS A 199 -11.25 -3.45 -4.17
N LEU A 200 -11.88 -2.33 -3.82
CA LEU A 200 -12.91 -1.71 -4.66
C LEU A 200 -12.31 -1.16 -5.97
N LEU A 201 -11.11 -0.57 -5.90
CA LEU A 201 -10.41 -0.03 -7.07
C LEU A 201 -10.06 -1.13 -8.08
N ALA A 202 -9.64 -2.31 -7.62
CA ALA A 202 -9.36 -3.46 -8.48
C ALA A 202 -10.56 -3.96 -9.30
N HIS A 203 -11.78 -3.52 -8.96
CA HIS A 203 -13.01 -3.82 -9.68
C HIS A 203 -13.61 -2.60 -10.39
N SER A 204 -12.90 -1.46 -10.41
CA SER A 204 -13.37 -0.26 -11.11
C SER A 204 -13.13 -0.39 -12.63
N PRO A 205 -13.97 0.26 -13.46
CA PRO A 205 -13.76 0.30 -14.91
C PRO A 205 -12.43 0.95 -15.31
N ASP A 206 -11.95 1.90 -14.51
CA ASP A 206 -10.74 2.69 -14.82
C ASP A 206 -9.45 1.98 -14.39
N TYR A 207 -9.54 0.81 -13.74
CA TYR A 207 -8.38 0.11 -13.16
C TYR A 207 -7.29 -0.21 -14.19
N ASP A 208 -7.70 -0.70 -15.37
CA ASP A 208 -6.76 -1.09 -16.43
C ASP A 208 -6.00 0.12 -17.02
N GLU A 209 -6.57 1.33 -16.93
CA GLU A 209 -5.90 2.56 -17.38
C GLU A 209 -4.85 3.04 -16.35
N MET A 210 -5.01 2.67 -15.08
CA MET A 210 -4.14 3.11 -13.98
C MET A 210 -2.90 2.23 -13.80
N VAL A 211 -2.97 0.94 -14.18
CA VAL A 211 -1.87 0.00 -14.02
C VAL A 211 -0.79 0.19 -15.09
N VAL A 212 0.45 -0.13 -14.72
CA VAL A 212 1.57 -0.33 -15.64
C VAL A 212 1.76 -1.82 -15.83
N THR A 213 1.70 -2.30 -17.07
CA THR A 213 2.00 -3.71 -17.35
C THR A 213 3.50 -3.96 -17.37
N ARG A 214 3.92 -5.23 -17.18
CA ARG A 214 5.33 -5.60 -17.30
C ARG A 214 5.88 -5.31 -18.69
N GLU A 215 5.08 -5.52 -19.72
CA GLU A 215 5.43 -5.18 -21.11
C GLU A 215 5.66 -3.67 -21.25
N ASP A 216 4.75 -2.83 -20.75
CA ASP A 216 4.94 -1.37 -20.75
C ASP A 216 6.25 -0.96 -20.03
N TYR A 217 6.55 -1.60 -18.89
CA TYR A 217 7.75 -1.32 -18.11
C TYR A 217 9.03 -1.81 -18.80
N GLU A 218 9.02 -2.96 -19.46
CA GLU A 218 10.17 -3.47 -20.21
C GLU A 218 10.51 -2.57 -21.42
N GLU A 219 9.51 -1.96 -22.05
CA GLU A 219 9.70 -1.04 -23.17
C GLU A 219 10.16 0.35 -22.75
N ASN A 220 9.59 0.89 -21.66
CA ASN A 220 9.75 2.30 -21.29
C ASN A 220 10.60 2.51 -20.03
N GLY A 221 10.82 1.47 -19.23
CA GLY A 221 11.52 1.54 -17.95
C GLY A 221 10.74 2.36 -16.91
N HIS A 222 11.45 3.13 -16.09
CA HIS A 222 10.84 3.85 -14.97
C HIS A 222 9.92 5.01 -15.38
N CYS A 223 10.11 5.60 -16.56
CA CYS A 223 9.37 6.81 -16.94
C CYS A 223 7.85 6.56 -17.07
N ILE A 224 7.42 5.38 -17.54
CA ILE A 224 5.99 5.06 -17.63
C ILE A 224 5.34 4.96 -16.24
N CYS A 225 6.10 4.51 -15.23
CA CYS A 225 5.64 4.47 -13.85
C CYS A 225 5.48 5.88 -13.26
N GLU A 226 6.37 6.81 -13.60
CA GLU A 226 6.25 8.21 -13.17
C GLU A 226 5.09 8.94 -13.86
N GLU A 227 4.79 8.56 -15.11
CA GLU A 227 3.68 9.14 -15.87
C GLU A 227 2.32 8.62 -15.40
N LYS A 228 2.17 7.30 -15.23
CA LYS A 228 0.88 6.67 -14.91
C LYS A 228 0.51 6.72 -13.43
N PHE A 229 1.47 6.56 -12.52
CA PHE A 229 1.11 6.45 -11.11
C PHE A 229 0.81 7.84 -10.51
N ASP A 230 -0.42 8.04 -10.03
CA ASP A 230 -0.83 9.29 -9.37
C ASP A 230 -0.34 9.35 -7.91
N ILE A 231 0.96 9.55 -7.74
CA ILE A 231 1.64 9.66 -6.44
C ILE A 231 2.00 11.11 -6.12
#